data_AF-A0AA38XMB8-F1
#
_entry.id   AF-A0AA38XMB8-F1
#
_cell.length_a   1.000
_cell.length_b   1.000
_cell.length_c   1.000
_cell.angle_alpha   90.00
_cell.angle_beta   90.00
_cell.angle_gamma   90.00
#
_symmetry.space_group_name_H-M   'P 1'
#
loop_
_entity.id
_entity.type
_entity.pdbx_description
1 polymer ?
#
loop_
_entity_poly.entity_id
_entity_poly.type
_entity_poly.pdbx_seq_one_letter_code
_entity_poly.pdbx_strand_id
1 'polypeptide(L)'
;MAFENSNEVGVFANLTNSYCLVAIGASENFYSIFESELADLIPIAHCTIAGTRIVGRLTSGNKNGLLVPTSTTDQELQHLRNTLPDT
;
A
#
# COMPACT_ATOMS: atom_id res chain seq x y z
N MET A 1 4.35 -15.04 6.59
CA MET A 1 4.23 -14.08 5.47
C MET A 1 5.64 -13.77 4.98
N ALA A 2 5.96 -14.12 3.74
CA ALA A 2 7.23 -13.75 3.10
C ALA A 2 6.91 -13.21 1.71
N PHE A 3 7.46 -12.03 1.40
CA PHE A 3 7.36 -11.45 0.06
C PHE A 3 8.69 -11.71 -0.66
N GLU A 4 8.66 -12.44 -1.79
CA GLU A 4 9.86 -12.83 -2.57
C GLU A 4 11.06 -13.29 -1.70
N ASN A 5 10.81 -14.17 -0.72
CA ASN A 5 11.84 -14.70 0.20
C ASN A 5 12.42 -13.69 1.21
N SER A 6 11.82 -12.50 1.34
CA SER A 6 12.12 -11.50 2.37
C SER A 6 11.02 -11.47 3.43
N ASN A 7 11.43 -11.44 4.71
CA ASN A 7 10.52 -11.36 5.86
C ASN A 7 10.12 -9.91 6.19
N GLU A 8 10.58 -8.93 5.41
CA GLU A 8 10.34 -7.50 5.65
C GLU A 8 9.01 -7.03 5.04
N VAL A 9 7.91 -7.63 5.47
CA VAL A 9 6.54 -7.32 5.00
C VAL A 9 6.22 -5.82 5.08
N GLY A 10 6.69 -5.13 6.12
CA GLY A 10 6.49 -3.69 6.30
C GLY A 10 7.24 -2.78 5.32
N VAL A 11 8.18 -3.32 4.52
CA VAL A 11 8.81 -2.55 3.44
C VAL A 11 7.89 -2.47 2.22
N PHE A 12 7.06 -3.49 2.02
CA PHE A 12 6.22 -3.67 0.84
C PHE A 12 4.74 -3.37 1.09
N ALA A 13 4.33 -3.20 2.34
CA ALA A 13 2.96 -2.84 2.70
C ALA A 13 2.94 -1.76 3.79
N ASN A 14 1.94 -0.86 3.72
CA ASN A 14 1.67 0.14 4.74
C ASN A 14 0.23 -0.05 5.25
N LEU A 15 0.08 -0.42 6.51
CA LEU A 15 -1.23 -0.68 7.11
C LEU A 15 -1.61 0.48 8.05
N THR A 16 -2.76 1.10 7.80
CA THR A 16 -3.36 2.11 8.68
C THR A 16 -4.76 1.70 9.11
N ASN A 17 -5.37 2.45 10.02
CA ASN A 17 -6.70 2.15 10.54
C ASN A 17 -7.84 2.33 9.51
N SER A 18 -7.58 2.99 8.37
CA SER A 18 -8.59 3.33 7.37
C SER A 18 -8.25 2.87 5.96
N TYR A 19 -6.99 2.52 5.68
CA TYR A 19 -6.55 2.03 4.38
C TYR A 19 -5.28 1.20 4.50
N CYS A 20 -5.09 0.31 3.55
CA CYS A 20 -3.87 -0.48 3.39
C CYS A 20 -3.25 -0.16 2.03
N LEU A 21 -1.94 0.07 1.97
CA LEU A 21 -1.18 0.18 0.74
C LEU A 21 -0.37 -1.09 0.55
N VAL A 22 -0.42 -1.65 -0.65
CA VAL A 22 0.37 -2.84 -1.02
C VAL A 22 1.14 -2.56 -2.29
N ALA A 23 2.42 -2.93 -2.29
CA ALA A 23 3.26 -2.80 -3.47
C ALA A 23 2.79 -3.72 -4.60
N ILE A 24 2.72 -3.16 -5.81
CA ILE A 24 2.47 -3.96 -7.02
C ILE A 24 3.62 -4.93 -7.25
N GLY A 25 3.27 -6.16 -7.61
CA GLY A 25 4.22 -7.27 -7.77
C GLY A 25 4.38 -8.13 -6.53
N ALA A 26 3.48 -7.99 -5.54
CA ALA A 26 3.29 -8.98 -4.47
C ALA A 26 3.01 -10.38 -5.04
N SER A 27 3.42 -11.45 -4.35
CA SER A 27 2.95 -12.80 -4.70
C SER A 27 1.45 -12.91 -4.44
N GLU A 28 0.72 -13.70 -5.21
CA GLU A 28 -0.73 -13.89 -5.01
C GLU A 28 -1.06 -14.34 -3.58
N ASN A 29 -0.23 -15.22 -3.01
CA ASN A 29 -0.34 -15.64 -1.61
C ASN A 29 -0.28 -14.45 -0.64
N PHE A 30 0.47 -13.39 -0.96
CA PHE A 30 0.50 -12.20 -0.14
C PHE A 30 -0.83 -11.46 -0.25
N TYR A 31 -1.30 -11.15 -1.47
CA TYR A 31 -2.58 -10.47 -1.67
C TYR A 31 -3.74 -11.22 -1.01
N SER A 32 -3.85 -12.53 -1.18
CA SER A 32 -4.95 -13.31 -0.60
C SER A 32 -5.02 -13.22 0.93
N ILE A 33 -3.88 -13.09 1.62
CA ILE A 33 -3.87 -12.94 3.08
C ILE A 33 -4.37 -11.56 3.49
N PHE A 34 -3.93 -10.50 2.80
CA PHE A 34 -4.40 -9.14 3.08
C PHE A 34 -5.88 -9.01 2.72
N GLU A 35 -6.31 -9.55 1.58
CA GLU A 35 -7.72 -9.51 1.16
C GLU A 35 -8.61 -10.30 2.12
N SER A 36 -8.21 -11.52 2.53
CA SER A 36 -9.01 -12.35 3.43
C SER A 36 -9.24 -11.72 4.81
N GLU A 37 -8.33 -10.88 5.28
CA GLU A 37 -8.40 -10.30 6.63
C GLU A 37 -8.84 -8.84 6.62
N LEU A 38 -8.50 -8.08 5.58
CA LEU A 38 -8.67 -6.62 5.54
C LEU A 38 -9.64 -6.12 4.49
N ALA A 39 -9.96 -6.89 3.43
CA ALA A 39 -10.80 -6.38 2.34
C ALA A 39 -12.21 -5.97 2.81
N ASP A 40 -12.74 -6.64 3.83
CA ASP A 40 -14.05 -6.33 4.41
C ASP A 40 -14.03 -5.12 5.37
N LEU A 41 -12.86 -4.71 5.85
CA LEU A 41 -12.68 -3.69 6.88
C LEU A 41 -12.16 -2.36 6.33
N ILE A 42 -11.15 -2.41 5.46
CA ILE A 42 -10.47 -1.24 4.90
C ILE A 42 -10.09 -1.46 3.43
N PRO A 43 -10.12 -0.41 2.58
CA PRO A 43 -9.67 -0.52 1.20
C PRO A 43 -8.18 -0.83 1.12
N ILE A 44 -7.84 -1.74 0.20
CA ILE A 44 -6.47 -2.15 -0.11
C ILE A 44 -6.09 -1.53 -1.46
N ALA A 45 -5.09 -0.63 -1.47
CA ALA A 45 -4.62 0.07 -2.66
C ALA A 45 -3.32 -0.55 -3.18
N HIS A 46 -3.37 -1.10 -4.40
CA HIS A 46 -2.23 -1.72 -5.05
C HIS A 46 -1.50 -0.68 -5.87
N CYS A 47 -0.39 -0.15 -5.34
CA CYS A 47 0.31 0.97 -5.95
C CYS A 47 1.83 0.79 -5.96
N THR A 48 2.49 1.59 -6.78
CA THR A 48 3.93 1.89 -6.65
C THR A 48 4.09 3.29 -6.13
N ILE A 49 5.25 3.58 -5.54
CA ILE A 49 5.59 4.92 -5.07
C ILE A 49 6.93 5.29 -5.69
N ALA A 50 6.93 6.34 -6.51
CA ALA A 50 8.10 6.78 -7.27
C ALA A 50 8.64 5.67 -8.21
N GLY A 51 7.75 4.84 -8.76
CA GLY A 51 8.11 3.70 -9.60
C GLY A 51 8.78 2.54 -8.85
N THR A 52 8.77 2.56 -7.51
CA THR A 52 9.36 1.50 -6.69
C THR A 52 8.30 0.67 -5.98
N ARG A 53 8.70 -0.55 -5.61
CA ARG A 53 7.87 -1.52 -4.86
C ARG A 53 8.02 -1.38 -3.33
N ILE A 54 8.76 -0.38 -2.84
CA ILE A 54 9.03 -0.22 -1.40
C ILE A 54 8.07 0.80 -0.75
N VAL A 55 6.77 0.62 -1.00
CA VAL A 55 5.73 1.59 -0.63
C VAL A 55 5.64 1.80 0.88
N GLY A 56 5.84 0.76 1.68
CA GLY A 56 5.78 0.84 3.14
C GLY A 56 6.92 1.66 3.74
N ARG A 57 8.07 1.71 3.06
CA ARG A 57 9.24 2.47 3.54
C ARG A 57 9.28 3.92 3.05
N LEU A 58 8.70 4.19 1.88
CA LEU A 58 8.67 5.52 1.28
C LEU A 58 7.50 6.37 1.75
N THR A 59 6.44 5.75 2.26
CA THR A 59 5.22 6.45 2.66
C THR A 59 5.04 6.42 4.17
N SER A 60 4.47 7.49 4.71
CA SER A 60 4.09 7.55 6.11
C SER A 60 2.70 8.14 6.21
N GLY A 61 1.78 7.42 6.83
CA GLY A 61 0.38 7.81 6.84
C GLY A 61 -0.33 7.36 8.10
N ASN A 62 -1.44 8.03 8.40
CA ASN A 62 -2.39 7.64 9.42
C ASN A 62 -3.80 7.76 8.86
N LYS A 63 -4.81 7.54 9.71
CA LYS A 63 -6.22 7.60 9.31
C LYS A 63 -6.68 8.95 8.73
N ASN A 64 -5.93 10.02 8.98
CA ASN A 64 -6.28 11.38 8.55
C ASN A 64 -5.50 11.81 7.30
N GLY A 65 -4.53 11.02 6.81
CA GLY A 65 -3.76 11.38 5.63
C GLY A 65 -2.53 10.53 5.39
N LEU A 66 -2.00 10.63 4.18
CA LEU A 66 -0.83 9.88 3.69
C LEU A 66 0.21 10.86 3.14
N LEU A 67 1.45 10.74 3.60
CA LEU A 67 2.61 11.44 3.06
C LEU A 67 3.34 10.53 2.08
N VAL A 68 3.60 11.07 0.89
CA VAL A 68 4.36 10.44 -0.19
C VAL A 68 5.58 11.31 -0.55
N PRO A 69 6.65 10.72 -1.09
CA PRO A 69 7.82 11.49 -1.52
C PRO A 69 7.50 12.40 -2.71
N THR A 70 8.31 13.44 -2.91
CA THR A 70 8.16 14.37 -4.05
C THR A 70 8.44 13.73 -5.41
N SER A 71 9.02 12.52 -5.43
CA SER A 71 9.28 11.74 -6.63
C SER A 71 8.09 10.87 -7.06
N THR A 72 7.01 10.84 -6.29
CA THR A 72 5.78 10.14 -6.66
C THR A 72 5.17 10.78 -7.90
N THR A 73 4.77 9.96 -8.86
CA THR A 73 4.20 10.43 -10.12
C THR A 73 2.74 10.85 -9.95
N ASP A 74 2.26 11.75 -10.82
CA ASP A 74 0.86 12.18 -10.80
C ASP A 74 -0.12 11.02 -11.02
N GLN A 75 0.28 9.99 -11.79
CA GLN A 75 -0.53 8.79 -12.00
C GLN A 75 -0.67 7.97 -10.72
N GLU A 76 0.41 7.78 -9.96
CA GLU A 76 0.37 7.11 -8.65
C GLU A 76 -0.49 7.91 -7.65
N LEU A 77 -0.34 9.24 -7.62
CA LEU A 77 -1.16 10.12 -6.78
C LEU A 77 -2.64 10.05 -7.12
N GLN A 78 -2.99 10.07 -8.42
CA GLN A 78 -4.37 9.95 -8.86
C GLN A 78 -4.96 8.58 -8.51
N HIS A 79 -4.16 7.52 -8.65
CA HIS A 79 -4.57 6.18 -8.25
C HIS A 79 -4.88 6.12 -6.74
N LEU A 80 -3.98 6.63 -5.90
CA LEU A 80 -4.18 6.71 -4.46
C LEU A 80 -5.46 7.48 -4.10
N ARG A 81 -5.69 8.64 -4.72
CA ARG A 81 -6.92 9.43 -4.50
C ARG A 81 -8.19 8.71 -4.89
N ASN A 82 -8.16 7.88 -5.93
CA ASN A 82 -9.33 7.13 -6.37
C ASN A 82 -9.62 5.91 -5.48
N THR A 83 -8.62 5.40 -4.75
CA THR A 83 -8.76 4.20 -3.91
C THR A 83 -8.94 4.53 -2.43
N LEU A 84 -8.34 5.63 -1.96
CA LEU A 84 -8.46 6.08 -0.58
C LEU A 84 -9.84 6.74 -0.35
N PRO A 85 -10.48 6.49 0.81
CA PRO A 85 -11.75 7.13 1.14
C PRO A 85 -11.56 8.64 1.32
N ASP A 86 -12.49 9.44 0.80
CA ASP A 86 -12.35 10.90 0.76
C ASP A 86 -12.37 11.56 2.15
N THR A 87 -13.16 11.06 3.11
CA THR A 87 -13.09 11.30 4.57
C THR A 87 -14.15 10.42 5.25
#